data_AF-A0A9P9RQK9-F1
#
_entry.id   AF-A0A9P9RQK9-F1
#
_cell.length_a   1.000
_cell.length_b   1.000
_cell.length_c   1.000
_cell.angle_alpha   90.00
_cell.angle_beta   90.00
_cell.angle_gamma   90.00
#
_symmetry.space_group_name_H-M   'P 1'
#
loop_
_entity.id
_entity.type
_entity.pdbx_description
1 polymer ?
#
loop_
_entity_poly.entity_id
_entity_poly.type
_entity_poly.pdbx_seq_one_letter_code
_entity_poly.pdbx_strand_id
1 'polypeptide(L)'
;MPTWYCTTNCQKKDLENHNKLRIFIQTRNSLFKVASIFHEVFCQVRDKMLADTTIRLVGKAWVISKKKEDIAVVDTVHMVRLPTGTTAAEINLEELKLYWSALSAGLWANCLVKSVLIRRGITSKVTQLRTETSRSHWSSSLGVTAGNSTKSVSLTHIVLKVEMDNGSEHFVLDFYGHALGKSKVVTPWSQYLEEQIPVSMSADGQTFFGFWREFAMVIDEKENTSIVQYTDSLYTSITLLDDLRVALRSWEAKEKTSWKYLLRLPPAEVESQKRELAKSIVEACTKTIIRKEKERVAEMEDDSDDDKPDLVSGLENKAD
;
A
#
# COMPACT_ATOMS: atom_id res chain seq x y z
N MET A 1 30.96 -12.59 -5.73
CA MET A 1 31.71 -13.34 -6.75
C MET A 1 33.17 -13.33 -6.35
N PRO A 2 33.89 -14.45 -6.40
CA PRO A 2 35.33 -14.45 -6.19
C PRO A 2 36.02 -13.70 -7.34
N THR A 3 36.78 -12.66 -7.02
CA THR A 3 37.64 -11.92 -7.97
C THR A 3 39.07 -12.43 -7.81
N TRP A 4 39.70 -12.84 -8.90
CA TRP A 4 41.08 -13.33 -8.90
C TRP A 4 42.02 -12.21 -9.34
N TYR A 5 43.04 -11.94 -8.52
CA TYR A 5 44.07 -10.96 -8.79
C TYR A 5 45.39 -11.67 -9.10
N CYS A 6 46.13 -11.21 -10.11
CA CYS A 6 47.42 -11.81 -10.48
C CYS A 6 48.51 -11.59 -9.42
N THR A 7 48.41 -10.51 -8.63
CA THR A 7 49.33 -10.21 -7.51
C THR A 7 48.61 -9.48 -6.38
N THR A 8 49.18 -9.51 -5.18
CA THR A 8 48.72 -8.71 -4.03
C THR A 8 48.79 -7.20 -4.30
N ASN A 9 49.73 -6.75 -5.14
CA ASN A 9 49.82 -5.34 -5.54
C ASN A 9 48.64 -4.92 -6.43
N CYS A 10 48.22 -5.78 -7.35
CA CYS A 10 47.01 -5.54 -8.15
C CYS A 10 45.74 -5.52 -7.29
N GLN A 11 45.64 -6.42 -6.30
CA GLN A 11 44.54 -6.43 -5.35
C GLN A 11 44.48 -5.13 -4.52
N LYS A 12 45.61 -4.68 -3.97
CA LYS A 12 45.65 -3.42 -3.18
C LYS A 12 45.24 -2.21 -4.02
N LYS A 13 45.66 -2.16 -5.29
CA LYS A 13 45.29 -1.08 -6.23
C LYS A 13 43.80 -1.08 -6.56
N ASP A 14 43.17 -2.25 -6.63
CA ASP A 14 41.75 -2.38 -6.98
C ASP A 14 40.80 -2.40 -5.77
N LEU A 15 41.34 -2.52 -4.55
CA LEU A 15 40.54 -2.75 -3.34
C LEU A 15 39.43 -1.71 -3.13
N GLU A 16 39.69 -0.44 -3.44
CA GLU A 16 38.70 0.62 -3.35
C GLU A 16 37.54 0.41 -4.35
N ASN A 17 37.86 0.12 -5.61
CA ASN A 17 36.86 -0.15 -6.65
C ASN A 17 36.09 -1.43 -6.34
N HIS A 18 36.76 -2.48 -5.90
CA HIS A 18 36.14 -3.72 -5.47
C HIS A 18 35.13 -3.48 -4.34
N ASN A 19 35.51 -2.70 -3.33
CA ASN A 19 34.63 -2.38 -2.21
C ASN A 19 33.41 -1.56 -2.66
N LYS A 20 33.59 -0.56 -3.54
CA LYS A 20 32.49 0.21 -4.14
C LYS A 20 31.53 -0.69 -4.91
N LEU A 21 32.05 -1.55 -5.78
CA LEU A 21 31.24 -2.48 -6.57
C LEU A 21 30.52 -3.51 -5.70
N ARG A 22 31.19 -4.01 -4.65
CA ARG A 22 30.59 -4.93 -3.69
C ARG A 22 29.40 -4.28 -2.96
N ILE A 23 29.57 -3.07 -2.44
CA ILE A 23 28.49 -2.33 -1.77
C ILE A 23 27.35 -2.12 -2.76
N PHE A 24 27.65 -1.66 -3.97
CA PHE A 24 26.68 -1.48 -5.04
C PHE A 24 25.83 -2.73 -5.30
N ILE A 25 26.48 -3.89 -5.52
CA ILE A 25 25.78 -5.16 -5.74
C ILE A 25 24.96 -5.58 -4.51
N GLN A 26 25.49 -5.38 -3.30
CA GLN A 26 24.78 -5.71 -2.07
C GLN A 26 23.52 -4.86 -1.86
N THR A 27 23.60 -3.55 -2.12
CA THR A 27 22.46 -2.63 -2.02
C THR A 27 21.39 -2.98 -3.05
N ARG A 28 21.79 -3.24 -4.31
CA ARG A 28 20.86 -3.71 -5.34
C ARG A 28 20.18 -5.01 -4.94
N ASN A 29 20.94 -6.03 -4.51
CA ASN A 29 20.35 -7.29 -4.02
C ASN A 29 19.41 -7.08 -2.83
N SER A 30 19.69 -6.10 -1.97
CA SER A 30 18.81 -5.75 -0.85
C SER A 30 17.48 -5.20 -1.34
N LEU A 31 17.47 -4.33 -2.36
CA LEU A 31 16.23 -3.85 -3.00
C LEU A 31 15.36 -5.02 -3.48
N PHE A 32 15.94 -5.95 -4.25
CA PHE A 32 15.19 -7.10 -4.79
C PHE A 32 14.62 -8.01 -3.69
N LYS A 33 15.38 -8.26 -2.62
CA LYS A 33 14.90 -9.06 -1.47
C LYS A 33 13.74 -8.38 -0.76
N VAL A 34 13.89 -7.09 -0.44
CA VAL A 34 12.84 -6.29 0.22
C VAL A 34 11.59 -6.30 -0.64
N ALA A 35 11.73 -6.02 -1.93
CA ALA A 35 10.61 -6.00 -2.85
C ALA A 35 9.91 -7.37 -2.98
N SER A 36 10.67 -8.47 -3.03
CA SER A 36 10.12 -9.83 -3.07
C SER A 36 9.28 -10.15 -1.82
N ILE A 37 9.78 -9.83 -0.62
CA ILE A 37 9.05 -10.03 0.64
C ILE A 37 7.78 -9.17 0.68
N PHE A 38 7.86 -7.90 0.29
CA PHE A 38 6.69 -7.00 0.33
C PHE A 38 5.69 -7.24 -0.81
N HIS A 39 6.10 -7.87 -1.90
CA HIS A 39 5.16 -8.38 -2.88
C HIS A 39 4.31 -9.52 -2.29
N GLU A 40 4.90 -10.40 -1.50
CA GLU A 40 4.15 -11.46 -0.81
C GLU A 40 3.22 -10.87 0.27
N VAL A 41 3.64 -9.81 0.98
CA VAL A 41 2.76 -9.03 1.87
C VAL A 41 1.59 -8.43 1.09
N PHE A 42 1.85 -7.84 -0.08
CA PHE A 42 0.82 -7.32 -0.97
C PHE A 42 -0.20 -8.41 -1.34
N CYS A 43 0.26 -9.58 -1.78
CA CYS A 43 -0.63 -10.69 -2.16
C CYS A 43 -1.50 -11.16 -0.99
N GLN A 44 -0.91 -11.36 0.19
CA GLN A 44 -1.67 -11.83 1.36
C GLN A 44 -2.69 -10.80 1.84
N VAL A 45 -2.34 -9.51 1.87
CA VAL A 45 -3.29 -8.45 2.22
C VAL A 45 -4.40 -8.36 1.18
N ARG A 46 -4.07 -8.43 -0.12
CA ARG A 46 -5.06 -8.42 -1.21
C ARG A 46 -6.05 -9.57 -1.05
N ASP A 47 -5.57 -10.79 -0.82
CA ASP A 47 -6.41 -11.98 -0.75
C ASP A 47 -7.32 -11.93 0.49
N LYS A 48 -6.80 -11.45 1.63
CA LYS A 48 -7.61 -11.22 2.83
C LYS A 48 -8.68 -10.14 2.58
N MET A 49 -8.28 -9.00 2.00
CA MET A 49 -9.22 -7.93 1.64
C MET A 49 -10.29 -8.42 0.68
N LEU A 50 -9.93 -9.26 -0.30
CA LEU A 50 -10.87 -9.80 -1.29
C LEU A 50 -11.94 -10.68 -0.64
N ALA A 51 -11.53 -11.55 0.29
CA ALA A 51 -12.45 -12.42 1.02
C ALA A 51 -13.46 -11.66 1.88
N ASP A 52 -13.03 -10.53 2.46
CA ASP A 52 -13.84 -9.76 3.42
C ASP A 52 -14.62 -8.60 2.78
N THR A 53 -14.42 -8.33 1.49
CA THR A 53 -15.03 -7.20 0.78
C THR A 53 -16.38 -7.57 0.16
N THR A 54 -17.41 -6.83 0.56
CA THR A 54 -18.73 -6.82 -0.10
C THR A 54 -18.90 -5.50 -0.85
N ILE A 55 -19.52 -5.55 -2.03
CA ILE A 55 -19.80 -4.37 -2.84
C ILE A 55 -21.28 -4.39 -3.23
N ARG A 56 -21.97 -3.28 -2.98
CA ARG A 56 -23.38 -3.08 -3.35
C ARG A 56 -23.57 -1.72 -4.02
N LEU A 57 -24.49 -1.62 -4.96
CA LEU A 57 -24.86 -0.32 -5.56
C LEU A 57 -25.95 0.33 -4.71
N VAL A 58 -25.73 1.57 -4.28
CA VAL A 58 -26.73 2.41 -3.59
C VAL A 58 -26.93 3.67 -4.42
N GLY A 59 -28.06 3.75 -5.12
CA GLY A 59 -28.34 4.81 -6.08
C GLY A 59 -27.34 4.81 -7.24
N LYS A 60 -26.52 5.86 -7.34
CA LYS A 60 -25.46 6.00 -8.36
C LYS A 60 -24.04 5.71 -7.82
N ALA A 61 -23.92 5.25 -6.58
CA ALA A 61 -22.63 5.02 -5.92
C ALA A 61 -22.48 3.54 -5.56
N TRP A 62 -21.31 2.98 -5.82
CA TRP A 62 -20.93 1.68 -5.25
C TRP A 62 -20.50 1.89 -3.82
N VAL A 63 -21.09 1.12 -2.91
CA VAL A 63 -20.78 1.05 -1.49
C VAL A 63 -19.99 -0.23 -1.25
N ILE A 64 -18.77 -0.05 -0.77
CA ILE A 64 -17.91 -1.14 -0.33
C ILE A 64 -18.11 -1.29 1.17
N SER A 65 -18.37 -2.51 1.65
CA SER A 65 -18.49 -2.82 3.07
C SER A 65 -17.59 -3.99 3.41
N LYS A 66 -16.90 -3.92 4.55
CA LYS A 66 -15.97 -4.94 5.02
C LYS A 66 -16.53 -5.62 6.26
N LYS A 67 -16.19 -6.90 6.47
CA LYS A 67 -16.48 -7.54 7.76
C LYS A 67 -15.63 -6.89 8.86
N LYS A 68 -16.31 -6.51 9.95
CA LYS A 68 -15.77 -5.71 11.07
C LYS A 68 -14.61 -6.35 11.85
N GLU A 69 -14.30 -7.63 11.60
CA GLU A 69 -13.53 -8.43 12.56
C GLU A 69 -12.05 -8.62 12.23
N ASP A 70 -11.60 -8.35 10.99
CA ASP A 70 -10.36 -8.98 10.52
C ASP A 70 -9.24 -8.04 10.06
N ILE A 71 -9.57 -6.82 9.65
CA ILE A 71 -8.61 -5.78 9.33
C ILE A 71 -9.26 -4.49 9.80
N ALA A 72 -8.61 -3.74 10.68
CA ALA A 72 -9.10 -2.47 11.20
C ALA A 72 -9.20 -1.40 10.10
N VAL A 73 -10.20 -1.60 9.26
CA VAL A 73 -10.82 -0.64 8.40
C VAL A 73 -12.20 -0.54 9.01
N VAL A 74 -12.47 0.58 9.67
CA VAL A 74 -13.77 1.00 10.19
C VAL A 74 -14.86 0.68 9.16
N ASP A 75 -16.12 0.51 9.55
CA ASP A 75 -17.28 0.41 8.65
C ASP A 75 -17.33 1.62 7.69
N THR A 76 -16.50 1.60 6.65
CA THR A 76 -16.30 2.72 5.77
C THR A 76 -16.94 2.38 4.46
N VAL A 77 -18.14 2.92 4.30
CA VAL A 77 -18.83 3.00 3.03
C VAL A 77 -17.99 3.87 2.09
N HIS A 78 -17.19 3.24 1.25
CA HIS A 78 -16.45 3.97 0.21
C HIS A 78 -17.31 4.11 -1.03
N MET A 79 -17.57 5.36 -1.44
CA MET A 79 -18.10 5.67 -2.75
C MET A 79 -16.95 5.65 -3.77
N VAL A 80 -17.19 5.03 -4.91
CA VAL A 80 -16.19 4.85 -5.97
C VAL A 80 -16.64 5.54 -7.23
N ARG A 81 -15.76 6.33 -7.83
CA ARG A 81 -15.98 6.82 -9.19
C ARG A 81 -15.53 5.78 -10.19
N LEU A 82 -16.37 5.56 -11.19
CA LEU A 82 -15.97 4.81 -12.38
C LEU A 82 -15.26 5.74 -13.35
N PRO A 83 -14.34 5.23 -14.20
CA PRO A 83 -13.82 6.00 -15.31
C PRO A 83 -14.95 6.63 -16.11
N THR A 84 -14.78 7.89 -16.50
CA THR A 84 -15.82 8.73 -17.10
C THR A 84 -16.54 8.02 -18.25
N GLY A 85 -17.87 7.94 -18.18
CA GLY A 85 -18.70 7.29 -19.20
C GLY A 85 -18.78 5.76 -19.11
N THR A 86 -18.45 5.17 -17.96
CA THR A 86 -18.77 3.76 -17.64
C THR A 86 -20.13 3.70 -16.92
N THR A 87 -21.05 2.90 -17.42
CA THR A 87 -22.36 2.64 -16.81
C THR A 87 -22.29 1.49 -15.81
N ALA A 88 -23.19 1.45 -14.83
CA ALA A 88 -23.23 0.39 -13.80
C ALA A 88 -23.36 -1.03 -14.39
N ALA A 89 -24.00 -1.17 -15.56
CA ALA A 89 -24.15 -2.44 -16.28
C ALA A 89 -22.84 -2.94 -16.93
N GLU A 90 -21.85 -2.06 -17.11
CA GLU A 90 -20.56 -2.37 -17.73
C GLU A 90 -19.49 -2.78 -16.70
N ILE A 91 -19.84 -2.89 -15.41
CA ILE A 91 -18.90 -3.26 -14.35
C ILE A 91 -19.20 -4.65 -13.83
N ASN A 92 -18.23 -5.52 -13.99
CA ASN A 92 -18.19 -6.78 -13.27
C ASN A 92 -17.87 -6.49 -11.80
N LEU A 93 -18.73 -6.95 -10.89
CA LEU A 93 -18.58 -6.76 -9.45
C LEU A 93 -17.33 -7.44 -8.89
N GLU A 94 -16.98 -8.61 -9.41
CA GLU A 94 -15.80 -9.37 -8.96
C GLU A 94 -14.50 -8.70 -9.41
N GLU A 95 -14.51 -8.12 -10.61
CA GLU A 95 -13.47 -7.19 -11.05
C GLU A 95 -13.35 -6.05 -10.04
N LEU A 96 -14.41 -5.27 -9.82
CA LEU A 96 -14.36 -4.11 -8.92
C LEU A 96 -13.84 -4.48 -7.52
N LYS A 97 -14.30 -5.60 -6.94
CA LYS A 97 -13.78 -6.13 -5.65
C LYS A 97 -12.28 -6.36 -5.67
N LEU A 98 -11.76 -6.96 -6.73
CA LEU A 98 -10.34 -7.25 -6.86
C LEU A 98 -9.49 -5.99 -7.00
N TYR A 99 -9.96 -5.00 -7.78
CA TYR A 99 -9.26 -3.73 -7.94
C TYR A 99 -9.13 -3.05 -6.59
N TRP A 100 -10.23 -3.07 -5.84
CA TRP A 100 -10.29 -2.49 -4.51
C TRP A 100 -9.38 -3.16 -3.50
N SER A 101 -9.38 -4.48 -3.51
CA SER A 101 -8.53 -5.29 -2.65
C SER A 101 -7.05 -5.03 -2.95
N ALA A 102 -6.70 -4.91 -4.23
CA ALA A 102 -5.35 -4.63 -4.68
C ALA A 102 -4.90 -3.19 -4.40
N LEU A 103 -5.78 -2.18 -4.52
CA LEU A 103 -5.47 -0.80 -4.09
C LEU A 103 -5.22 -0.73 -2.58
N SER A 104 -6.03 -1.44 -1.79
CA SER A 104 -5.88 -1.51 -0.33
C SER A 104 -4.59 -2.23 0.07
N ALA A 105 -4.25 -3.32 -0.62
CA ALA A 105 -2.97 -4.01 -0.42
C ALA A 105 -1.76 -3.14 -0.82
N GLY A 106 -1.90 -2.38 -1.90
CA GLY A 106 -0.90 -1.42 -2.36
C GLY A 106 -0.56 -0.38 -1.29
N LEU A 107 -1.58 0.13 -0.57
CA LEU A 107 -1.39 1.04 0.57
C LEU A 107 -0.45 0.45 1.63
N TRP A 108 -0.74 -0.79 2.04
CA TRP A 108 0.03 -1.48 3.08
C TRP A 108 1.46 -1.75 2.62
N ALA A 109 1.61 -2.43 1.48
CA ALA A 109 2.91 -2.81 0.96
C ALA A 109 3.78 -1.58 0.67
N ASN A 110 3.23 -0.54 0.05
CA ASN A 110 3.98 0.67 -0.28
C ASN A 110 4.45 1.44 0.96
N CYS A 111 3.64 1.48 2.02
CA CYS A 111 4.05 2.13 3.27
C CYS A 111 5.20 1.36 3.95
N LEU A 112 5.03 0.04 4.07
CA LEU A 112 5.99 -0.81 4.77
C LEU A 112 7.31 -0.91 3.99
N VAL A 113 7.26 -1.11 2.67
CA VAL A 113 8.45 -1.19 1.82
C VAL A 113 9.24 0.13 1.87
N LYS A 114 8.56 1.28 1.76
CA LYS A 114 9.20 2.61 1.85
C LYS A 114 9.92 2.77 3.19
N SER A 115 9.28 2.37 4.28
CA SER A 115 9.87 2.41 5.62
C SER A 115 11.15 1.58 5.72
N VAL A 116 11.18 0.38 5.14
CA VAL A 116 12.37 -0.48 5.16
C VAL A 116 13.48 0.07 4.28
N LEU A 117 13.16 0.47 3.04
CA LEU A 117 14.16 0.94 2.09
C LEU A 117 14.92 2.17 2.62
N ILE A 118 14.21 3.14 3.19
CA ILE A 118 14.80 4.37 3.75
C ILE A 118 15.60 4.05 5.02
N ARG A 119 15.00 3.35 6.01
CA ARG A 119 15.68 3.06 7.29
C ARG A 119 16.92 2.19 7.16
N ARG A 120 17.03 1.42 6.07
CA ARG A 120 18.17 0.52 5.81
C ARG A 120 19.20 1.10 4.85
N GLY A 121 19.04 2.37 4.43
CA GLY A 121 19.99 3.03 3.53
C GLY A 121 20.09 2.34 2.17
N ILE A 122 18.99 1.74 1.70
CA ILE A 122 18.95 1.12 0.36
C ILE A 122 18.69 2.19 -0.70
N THR A 123 17.90 3.21 -0.34
CA THR A 123 17.44 4.29 -1.20
C THR A 123 17.66 5.64 -0.54
N SER A 124 18.03 6.64 -1.35
CA SER A 124 18.06 8.05 -0.95
C SER A 124 16.66 8.68 -1.03
N LYS A 125 15.84 8.24 -2.01
CA LYS A 125 14.53 8.82 -2.29
C LYS A 125 13.55 7.82 -2.88
N VAL A 126 12.32 7.84 -2.37
CA VAL A 126 11.19 7.11 -2.95
C VAL A 126 10.14 8.11 -3.41
N THR A 127 9.87 8.10 -4.72
CA THR A 127 8.84 8.91 -5.39
C THR A 127 7.68 8.01 -5.78
N GLN A 128 6.45 8.50 -5.67
CA GLN A 128 5.28 7.74 -6.08
C GLN A 128 4.82 8.19 -7.46
N LEU A 129 4.46 7.23 -8.29
CA LEU A 129 4.01 7.48 -9.66
C LEU A 129 2.66 6.84 -9.89
N ARG A 130 1.86 7.46 -10.77
CA ARG A 130 0.60 6.89 -11.23
C ARG A 130 0.81 6.25 -12.59
N THR A 131 0.29 5.04 -12.74
CA THR A 131 0.25 4.32 -14.00
C THR A 131 -1.18 3.82 -14.26
N GLU A 132 -1.47 3.51 -15.51
CA GLU A 132 -2.77 3.00 -15.96
C GLU A 132 -2.63 1.59 -16.52
N THR A 133 -3.67 0.79 -16.29
CA THR A 133 -3.78 -0.55 -16.85
C THR A 133 -5.18 -0.74 -17.43
N SER A 134 -5.27 -1.31 -18.63
CA SER A 134 -6.54 -1.60 -19.27
C SER A 134 -7.19 -2.89 -18.74
N ARG A 135 -8.53 -2.88 -18.63
CA ARG A 135 -9.39 -3.99 -18.19
C ARG A 135 -9.17 -5.29 -18.96
N SER A 136 -8.99 -5.25 -20.27
CA SER A 136 -8.88 -6.45 -21.12
C SER A 136 -7.80 -7.43 -20.66
N HIS A 137 -6.71 -6.91 -20.09
CA HIS A 137 -5.62 -7.76 -19.59
C HIS A 137 -5.90 -8.34 -18.20
N TRP A 138 -6.76 -7.68 -17.44
CA TRP A 138 -7.06 -8.01 -16.07
C TRP A 138 -7.90 -9.30 -15.99
N SER A 139 -8.95 -9.36 -16.82
CA SER A 139 -9.83 -10.51 -16.98
C SER A 139 -9.06 -11.78 -17.42
N SER A 140 -8.06 -11.64 -18.29
CA SER A 140 -7.23 -12.75 -18.78
C SER A 140 -6.31 -13.35 -17.71
N SER A 141 -5.70 -12.50 -16.87
CA SER A 141 -4.70 -12.93 -15.88
C SER A 141 -5.27 -13.68 -14.68
N LEU A 142 -6.57 -13.48 -14.40
CA LEU A 142 -7.23 -13.93 -13.16
C LEU A 142 -8.37 -14.90 -13.41
N GLY A 143 -8.60 -15.31 -14.66
CA GLY A 143 -9.68 -16.23 -15.04
C GLY A 143 -11.08 -15.66 -14.83
N VAL A 144 -11.21 -14.35 -14.61
CA VAL A 144 -12.51 -13.67 -14.51
C VAL A 144 -12.99 -13.39 -15.93
N THR A 145 -14.14 -13.92 -16.31
CA THR A 145 -14.73 -13.64 -17.62
C THR A 145 -14.95 -12.13 -17.76
N ALA A 146 -14.27 -11.52 -18.73
CA ALA A 146 -14.52 -10.14 -19.10
C ALA A 146 -16.03 -10.03 -19.42
N GLY A 147 -16.73 -9.11 -18.77
CA GLY A 147 -18.10 -8.82 -19.15
C GLY A 147 -18.14 -8.41 -20.63
N ASN A 148 -19.28 -8.59 -21.31
CA ASN A 148 -19.49 -8.26 -22.73
C ASN A 148 -19.34 -6.76 -23.09
N SER A 149 -18.72 -5.95 -22.22
CA SER A 149 -18.52 -4.52 -22.43
C SER A 149 -17.39 -4.30 -23.43
N THR A 150 -17.69 -3.66 -24.56
CA THR A 150 -16.74 -3.29 -25.61
C THR A 150 -15.84 -2.11 -25.26
N LYS A 151 -16.10 -1.42 -24.13
CA LYS A 151 -15.37 -0.22 -23.72
C LYS A 151 -14.18 -0.59 -22.82
N SER A 152 -12.97 -0.20 -23.23
CA SER A 152 -11.76 -0.36 -22.42
C SER A 152 -11.85 0.55 -21.19
N VAL A 153 -11.92 -0.05 -20.01
CA VAL A 153 -11.83 0.67 -18.73
C VAL A 153 -10.35 0.76 -18.35
N SER A 154 -9.83 2.00 -18.23
CA SER A 154 -8.51 2.26 -17.66
C SER A 154 -8.61 2.29 -16.13
N LEU A 155 -7.82 1.44 -15.49
CA LEU A 155 -7.66 1.39 -14.03
C LEU A 155 -6.33 2.02 -13.65
N THR A 156 -6.36 2.95 -12.71
CA THR A 156 -5.16 3.63 -12.23
C THR A 156 -4.59 2.94 -10.99
N HIS A 157 -3.28 2.81 -10.88
CA HIS A 157 -2.63 2.35 -9.66
C HIS A 157 -1.31 3.08 -9.40
N ILE A 158 -0.76 2.88 -8.21
CA ILE A 158 0.47 3.53 -7.75
C ILE A 158 1.64 2.56 -7.81
N VAL A 159 2.75 3.03 -8.38
CA VAL A 159 4.05 2.37 -8.35
C VAL A 159 5.06 3.26 -7.62
N LEU A 160 6.14 2.68 -7.10
CA LEU A 160 7.18 3.42 -6.41
C LEU A 160 8.44 3.53 -7.28
N LYS A 161 8.81 4.75 -7.66
CA LYS A 161 10.14 5.02 -8.21
C LYS A 161 11.14 5.18 -7.07
N VAL A 162 12.14 4.32 -7.05
CA VAL A 162 13.18 4.23 -6.04
C VAL A 162 14.48 4.73 -6.65
N GLU A 163 15.08 5.74 -6.01
CA GLU A 163 16.43 6.22 -6.30
C GLU A 163 17.40 5.55 -5.32
N MET A 164 18.32 4.77 -5.85
CA MET A 164 19.28 4.03 -5.02
C MET A 164 20.21 5.01 -4.29
N ASP A 165 20.65 4.67 -3.08
CA ASP A 165 21.52 5.55 -2.25
C ASP A 165 22.88 5.84 -2.91
N ASN A 166 23.26 5.06 -3.92
CA ASN A 166 24.44 5.28 -4.77
C ASN A 166 24.22 6.36 -5.86
N GLY A 167 23.02 6.95 -5.95
CA GLY A 167 22.66 8.08 -6.80
C GLY A 167 22.57 7.83 -8.30
N SER A 168 22.92 6.64 -8.78
CA SER A 168 23.07 6.36 -10.23
C SER A 168 22.00 5.44 -10.81
N GLU A 169 21.38 4.59 -10.00
CA GLU A 169 20.34 3.67 -10.46
C GLU A 169 18.95 4.07 -9.96
N HIS A 170 17.98 4.00 -10.86
CA HIS A 170 16.57 4.15 -10.56
C HIS A 170 15.82 2.88 -10.90
N PHE A 171 14.91 2.47 -10.02
CA PHE A 171 14.05 1.32 -10.18
C PHE A 171 12.58 1.70 -9.96
N VAL A 172 11.68 0.87 -10.47
CA VAL A 172 10.25 0.91 -10.17
C VAL A 172 9.88 -0.34 -9.39
N LEU A 173 9.12 -0.16 -8.31
CA LEU A 173 8.41 -1.21 -7.62
C LEU A 173 6.95 -1.18 -8.04
N ASP A 174 6.51 -2.24 -8.71
CA ASP A 174 5.15 -2.38 -9.24
C ASP A 174 4.51 -3.68 -8.76
N PHE A 175 4.00 -3.67 -7.52
CA PHE A 175 3.35 -4.84 -6.92
C PHE A 175 2.02 -5.17 -7.60
N TYR A 176 1.29 -4.13 -8.02
CA TYR A 176 -0.02 -4.27 -8.63
C TYR A 176 0.11 -4.83 -10.05
N GLY A 177 0.92 -4.20 -10.91
CA GLY A 177 1.18 -4.69 -12.26
C GLY A 177 1.80 -6.08 -12.27
N HIS A 178 2.68 -6.40 -11.32
CA HIS A 178 3.22 -7.76 -11.19
C HIS A 178 2.15 -8.78 -10.80
N ALA A 179 1.26 -8.44 -9.87
CA ALA A 179 0.14 -9.30 -9.50
C ALA A 179 -0.85 -9.55 -10.66
N LEU A 180 -0.82 -8.71 -11.70
CA LEU A 180 -1.58 -8.88 -12.94
C LEU A 180 -0.77 -9.55 -14.06
N GLY A 181 0.47 -9.98 -13.79
CA GLY A 181 1.35 -10.58 -14.80
C GLY A 181 1.84 -9.60 -15.87
N LYS A 182 1.74 -8.28 -15.64
CA LYS A 182 2.12 -7.25 -16.62
C LYS A 182 3.54 -6.74 -16.48
N SER A 183 4.09 -6.81 -15.27
CA SER A 183 5.41 -6.27 -14.96
C SER A 183 6.16 -7.19 -14.01
N LYS A 184 7.45 -6.92 -13.82
CA LYS A 184 8.22 -7.50 -12.73
C LYS A 184 7.98 -6.67 -11.47
N VAL A 185 8.13 -7.29 -10.30
CA VAL A 185 8.08 -6.58 -9.02
C VAL A 185 9.07 -5.41 -9.01
N VAL A 186 10.27 -5.62 -9.55
CA VAL A 186 11.34 -4.63 -9.64
C VAL A 186 11.79 -4.52 -11.10
N THR A 187 11.66 -3.33 -11.67
CA THR A 187 12.08 -3.04 -13.05
C THR A 187 13.01 -1.82 -13.07
N PRO A 188 14.15 -1.83 -13.78
CA PRO A 188 14.93 -0.62 -14.00
C PRO A 188 14.09 0.50 -14.60
N TRP A 189 14.29 1.75 -14.18
CA TRP A 189 13.45 2.87 -14.62
C TRP A 189 13.42 3.05 -16.14
N SER A 190 14.56 2.91 -16.81
CA SER A 190 14.66 3.00 -18.27
C SER A 190 13.79 1.94 -18.95
N GLN A 191 13.90 0.68 -18.52
CA GLN A 191 13.09 -0.42 -19.02
C GLN A 191 11.59 -0.19 -18.73
N TYR A 192 11.26 0.31 -17.55
CA TYR A 192 9.86 0.57 -17.20
C TYR A 192 9.20 1.60 -18.13
N LEU A 193 9.93 2.66 -18.52
CA LEU A 193 9.42 3.67 -19.45
C LEU A 193 9.18 3.14 -20.87
N GLU A 194 9.93 2.13 -21.30
CA GLU A 194 9.72 1.47 -22.60
C GLU A 194 8.47 0.58 -22.57
N GLU A 195 8.17 -0.04 -21.42
CA GLU A 195 7.07 -1.00 -21.26
C GLU A 195 5.74 -0.34 -20.84
N GLN A 196 5.80 0.74 -20.07
CA GLN A 196 4.64 1.45 -19.53
C GLN A 196 4.89 2.96 -19.40
N ILE A 197 3.95 3.77 -19.90
CA ILE A 197 4.02 5.22 -19.77
C ILE A 197 3.24 5.63 -18.50
N PRO A 198 3.90 6.17 -17.46
CA PRO A 198 3.19 6.71 -16.30
C PRO A 198 2.35 7.92 -16.73
N VAL A 199 1.11 7.96 -16.26
CA VAL A 199 0.14 9.00 -16.67
C VAL A 199 0.31 10.28 -15.86
N SER A 200 0.88 10.20 -14.65
CA SER A 200 1.28 11.39 -13.89
C SER A 200 2.37 11.09 -12.87
N MET A 201 3.15 12.13 -12.56
CA MET A 201 4.15 12.14 -11.50
C MET A 201 3.66 13.07 -10.39
N SER A 202 3.69 12.62 -9.13
CA SER A 202 3.56 13.51 -7.97
C SER A 202 4.89 13.50 -7.22
N ALA A 203 5.36 14.69 -6.87
CA ALA A 203 6.66 14.92 -6.24
C ALA A 203 6.54 15.26 -4.74
N ASP A 204 5.33 15.27 -4.21
CA ASP A 204 4.95 16.10 -3.07
C ASP A 204 4.17 15.27 -2.02
N GLY A 205 4.62 15.40 -0.77
CA GLY A 205 4.34 14.52 0.37
C GLY A 205 2.91 14.50 0.92
N GLN A 206 1.90 14.83 0.14
CA GLN A 206 0.49 14.60 0.44
C GLN A 206 -0.22 14.06 -0.80
N THR A 207 -0.05 12.77 -1.04
CA THR A 207 -0.83 12.05 -2.05
C THR A 207 -1.70 11.07 -1.33
N PHE A 208 -3.01 11.26 -1.41
CA PHE A 208 -4.00 10.28 -0.96
C PHE A 208 -3.66 8.91 -1.53
N PHE A 209 -3.69 7.89 -0.69
CA PHE A 209 -3.16 6.57 -1.02
C PHE A 209 -4.27 5.54 -1.22
N GLY A 210 -4.07 4.59 -2.14
CA GLY A 210 -4.99 3.48 -2.35
C GLY A 210 -6.43 3.96 -2.57
N PHE A 211 -7.36 3.44 -1.78
CA PHE A 211 -8.77 3.78 -1.90
C PHE A 211 -9.16 5.19 -1.49
N TRP A 212 -8.37 5.81 -0.62
CA TRP A 212 -8.61 7.18 -0.19
C TRP A 212 -8.41 8.21 -1.30
N ARG A 213 -7.59 7.88 -2.32
CA ARG A 213 -7.47 8.71 -3.53
C ARG A 213 -8.76 8.72 -4.33
N GLU A 214 -9.28 7.54 -4.65
CA GLU A 214 -10.51 7.42 -5.44
C GLU A 214 -11.67 8.09 -4.70
N PHE A 215 -11.67 8.03 -3.36
CA PHE A 215 -12.62 8.75 -2.51
C PHE A 215 -12.46 10.27 -2.63
N ALA A 216 -11.23 10.80 -2.54
CA ALA A 216 -10.96 12.23 -2.73
C ALA A 216 -11.41 12.73 -4.12
N MET A 217 -11.21 11.92 -5.17
CA MET A 217 -11.64 12.24 -6.54
C MET A 217 -13.16 12.24 -6.75
N VAL A 218 -13.93 11.44 -5.98
CA VAL A 218 -15.41 11.46 -6.01
C VAL A 218 -15.95 12.76 -5.40
N ILE A 219 -15.25 13.30 -4.41
CA ILE A 219 -15.68 14.47 -3.64
C ILE A 219 -15.35 15.76 -4.39
N ASP A 220 -14.19 15.84 -5.05
CA ASP A 220 -13.76 17.04 -5.81
C ASP A 220 -14.73 17.40 -6.96
N GLU A 221 -15.51 16.43 -7.45
CA GLU A 221 -16.55 16.66 -8.46
C GLU A 221 -17.95 16.91 -7.91
N LYS A 222 -18.18 16.60 -6.63
CA LYS A 222 -19.44 16.91 -5.95
C LYS A 222 -19.16 18.08 -5.02
N GLU A 223 -19.37 19.30 -5.51
CA GLU A 223 -19.24 20.58 -4.79
C GLU A 223 -20.03 20.69 -3.45
N ASN A 224 -20.58 19.60 -2.90
CA ASN A 224 -21.53 19.65 -1.79
C ASN A 224 -21.52 18.45 -0.83
N THR A 225 -20.40 17.73 -0.68
CA THR A 225 -20.28 16.69 0.38
C THR A 225 -19.29 17.15 1.44
N SER A 226 -19.73 17.19 2.71
CA SER A 226 -19.10 17.96 3.80
C SER A 226 -17.61 17.70 3.97
N ILE A 227 -16.82 18.77 4.01
CA ILE A 227 -15.38 18.82 4.30
C ILE A 227 -15.00 18.06 5.59
N VAL A 228 -15.94 17.91 6.53
CA VAL A 228 -15.75 17.21 7.83
C VAL A 228 -15.51 15.70 7.66
N GLN A 229 -16.29 15.02 6.81
CA GLN A 229 -16.08 13.58 6.53
C GLN A 229 -14.75 13.34 5.80
N TYR A 230 -14.25 14.34 5.07
CA TYR A 230 -12.96 14.31 4.40
C TYR A 230 -11.79 14.49 5.36
N THR A 231 -11.89 15.41 6.33
CA THR A 231 -10.86 15.57 7.36
C THR A 231 -10.73 14.31 8.21
N ASP A 232 -11.82 13.70 8.65
CA ASP A 232 -11.78 12.49 9.49
C ASP A 232 -11.20 11.29 8.73
N SER A 233 -11.57 11.12 7.46
CA SER A 233 -11.03 10.10 6.56
C SER A 233 -9.53 10.27 6.29
N LEU A 234 -9.07 11.52 6.14
CA LEU A 234 -7.66 11.87 5.98
C LEU A 234 -6.84 11.61 7.25
N TYR A 235 -7.35 12.06 8.40
CA TYR A 235 -6.71 11.83 9.70
C TYR A 235 -6.56 10.33 9.95
N THR A 236 -7.61 9.55 9.71
CA THR A 236 -7.60 8.08 9.80
C THR A 236 -6.58 7.43 8.85
N SER A 237 -6.35 8.04 7.69
CA SER A 237 -5.37 7.54 6.70
C SER A 237 -3.93 7.77 7.14
N ILE A 238 -3.63 8.96 7.69
CA ILE A 238 -2.30 9.30 8.18
C ILE A 238 -1.95 8.45 9.41
N THR A 239 -2.90 8.29 10.32
CA THR A 239 -2.72 7.45 11.52
C THR A 239 -2.49 5.98 11.15
N LEU A 240 -3.24 5.43 10.21
CA LEU A 240 -3.03 4.05 9.72
C LEU A 240 -1.62 3.82 9.17
N LEU A 241 -1.09 4.78 8.41
CA LEU A 241 0.26 4.67 7.84
C LEU A 241 1.34 4.66 8.93
N ASP A 242 1.20 5.50 9.95
CA ASP A 242 2.11 5.51 11.08
C ASP A 242 1.96 4.27 11.95
N ASP A 243 0.73 3.76 12.12
CA ASP A 243 0.45 2.51 12.82
C ASP A 243 1.11 1.31 12.15
N LEU A 244 1.05 1.23 10.81
CA LEU A 244 1.76 0.23 10.02
C LEU A 244 3.27 0.28 10.25
N ARG A 245 3.86 1.49 10.29
CA ARG A 245 5.31 1.66 10.54
C ARG A 245 5.68 1.28 11.97
N VAL A 246 4.85 1.63 12.94
CA VAL A 246 5.04 1.24 14.35
C VAL A 246 4.95 -0.28 14.47
N ALA A 247 3.94 -0.90 13.88
CA ALA A 247 3.73 -2.34 13.95
C ALA A 247 4.91 -3.11 13.34
N LEU A 248 5.44 -2.65 12.20
CA LEU A 248 6.63 -3.26 11.60
C LEU A 248 7.86 -3.18 12.52
N ARG A 249 8.04 -2.05 13.23
CA ARG A 249 9.14 -1.90 14.20
C ARG A 249 8.95 -2.83 15.40
N SER A 250 7.73 -2.94 15.92
CA SER A 250 7.40 -3.86 17.01
C SER A 250 7.59 -5.32 16.59
N TRP A 251 7.23 -5.67 15.36
CA TRP A 251 7.49 -7.00 14.78
C TRP A 251 9.00 -7.29 14.72
N GLU A 252 9.81 -6.36 14.19
CA GLU A 252 11.28 -6.51 14.14
C GLU A 252 11.89 -6.75 15.54
N ALA A 253 11.37 -6.06 16.56
CA ALA A 253 11.84 -6.22 17.94
C ALA A 253 11.43 -7.57 18.55
N LYS A 254 10.19 -8.00 18.30
CA LYS A 254 9.61 -9.22 18.89
C LYS A 254 10.18 -10.50 18.30
N GLU A 255 10.26 -10.58 16.98
CA GLU A 255 10.71 -11.80 16.27
C GLU A 255 12.22 -12.03 16.37
N LYS A 256 12.95 -11.13 17.06
CA LYS A 256 14.43 -11.07 17.10
C LYS A 256 15.07 -11.14 15.70
N THR A 257 14.29 -10.85 14.67
CA THR A 257 14.66 -10.94 13.26
C THR A 257 14.72 -9.51 12.74
N SER A 258 15.93 -9.05 12.45
CA SER A 258 16.12 -7.71 11.89
C SER A 258 16.20 -7.79 10.37
N TRP A 259 15.68 -6.76 9.67
CA TRP A 259 15.98 -6.61 8.24
C TRP A 259 17.49 -6.62 7.96
N LYS A 260 18.32 -6.11 8.87
CA LYS A 260 19.78 -6.19 8.75
C LYS A 260 20.28 -7.64 8.62
N TYR A 261 19.65 -8.58 9.31
CA TYR A 261 19.92 -10.01 9.17
C TYR A 261 19.36 -10.56 7.86
N LEU A 262 18.06 -10.35 7.58
CA LEU A 262 17.40 -10.86 6.37
C LEU A 262 18.10 -10.43 5.08
N LEU A 263 18.58 -9.18 5.01
CA LEU A 263 19.28 -8.65 3.83
C LEU A 263 20.65 -9.28 3.60
N ARG A 264 21.25 -9.89 4.63
CA ARG A 264 22.53 -10.61 4.53
C ARG A 264 22.37 -12.06 4.06
N LEU A 265 21.17 -12.64 4.22
CA LEU A 265 20.91 -14.02 3.79
C LEU A 265 21.07 -14.17 2.28
N PRO A 266 21.51 -15.33 1.78
CA PRO A 266 21.46 -15.65 0.35
C PRO A 266 20.05 -15.46 -0.24
N PRO A 267 19.91 -15.03 -1.51
CA PRO A 267 18.60 -14.87 -2.14
C PRO A 267 17.72 -16.12 -2.06
N ALA A 268 18.28 -17.31 -2.24
CA ALA A 268 17.54 -18.57 -2.17
C ALA A 268 16.91 -18.83 -0.79
N GLU A 269 17.59 -18.44 0.30
CA GLU A 269 17.06 -18.57 1.67
C GLU A 269 15.95 -17.55 1.94
N VAL A 270 16.08 -16.33 1.40
CA VAL A 270 15.00 -15.34 1.48
C VAL A 270 13.77 -15.84 0.72
N GLU A 271 13.96 -16.38 -0.49
CA GLU A 271 12.87 -16.90 -1.31
C GLU A 271 12.16 -18.09 -0.65
N SER A 272 12.87 -18.97 0.05
CA SER A 272 12.24 -20.10 0.74
C SER A 272 11.44 -19.69 1.98
N GLN A 273 11.76 -18.55 2.60
CA GLN A 273 11.12 -18.07 3.83
C GLN A 273 10.14 -16.91 3.61
N LYS A 274 10.13 -16.27 2.43
CA LYS A 274 9.39 -15.01 2.19
C LYS A 274 7.90 -15.10 2.51
N ARG A 275 7.27 -16.25 2.26
CA ARG A 275 5.83 -16.47 2.53
C ARG A 275 5.51 -16.43 4.02
N GLU A 276 6.29 -17.13 4.82
CA GLU A 276 6.11 -17.16 6.27
C GLU A 276 6.48 -15.82 6.90
N LEU A 277 7.56 -15.19 6.42
CA LEU A 277 7.95 -13.84 6.83
C LEU A 277 6.84 -12.83 6.54
N ALA A 278 6.30 -12.83 5.32
CA ALA A 278 5.20 -11.95 4.93
C ALA A 278 3.97 -12.18 5.80
N LYS A 279 3.60 -13.44 6.05
CA LYS A 279 2.47 -13.80 6.91
C LYS A 279 2.64 -13.24 8.32
N SER A 280 3.80 -13.47 8.93
CA SER A 280 4.13 -12.95 10.26
C SER A 280 4.06 -11.41 10.32
N ILE A 281 4.54 -10.71 9.28
CA ILE A 281 4.42 -9.24 9.17
C ILE A 281 2.95 -8.82 9.08
N VAL A 282 2.16 -9.45 8.21
CA VAL A 282 0.73 -9.12 8.03
C VAL A 282 -0.04 -9.32 9.33
N GLU A 283 0.16 -10.44 10.02
CA GLU A 283 -0.51 -10.72 11.29
C GLU A 283 -0.15 -9.71 12.38
N ALA A 284 1.13 -9.36 12.51
CA ALA A 284 1.59 -8.39 13.50
C ALA A 284 1.05 -6.98 13.21
N CYS A 285 1.07 -6.56 11.94
CA CYS A 285 0.48 -5.30 11.51
C CYS A 285 -1.02 -5.26 11.80
N THR A 286 -1.74 -6.30 11.40
CA THR A 286 -3.19 -6.41 11.60
C THR A 286 -3.56 -6.34 13.08
N LYS A 287 -2.91 -7.13 13.94
CA LYS A 287 -3.14 -7.11 15.40
C LYS A 287 -2.91 -5.74 16.00
N THR A 288 -1.85 -5.04 15.56
CA THR A 288 -1.52 -3.71 16.08
C THR A 288 -2.57 -2.68 15.68
N ILE A 289 -3.00 -2.68 14.41
CA ILE A 289 -4.00 -1.73 13.93
C ILE A 289 -5.34 -1.99 14.62
N ILE A 290 -5.77 -3.25 14.76
CA ILE A 290 -7.01 -3.61 15.48
C ILE A 290 -6.95 -3.13 16.93
N ARG A 291 -5.85 -3.35 17.63
CA ARG A 291 -5.69 -2.88 19.02
C ARG A 291 -5.81 -1.36 19.10
N LYS A 292 -5.10 -0.63 18.23
CA LYS A 292 -5.12 0.84 18.22
C LYS A 292 -6.47 1.42 17.84
N GLU A 293 -7.21 0.74 16.96
CA GLU A 293 -8.57 1.14 16.61
C GLU A 293 -9.52 0.97 17.81
N LYS A 294 -9.41 -0.15 18.53
CA LYS A 294 -10.19 -0.37 19.77
C LYS A 294 -9.87 0.67 20.85
N GLU A 295 -8.60 1.03 21.00
CA GLU A 295 -8.17 2.09 21.93
C GLU A 295 -8.80 3.44 21.55
N ARG A 296 -8.77 3.81 20.27
CA ARG A 296 -9.40 5.05 19.79
C ARG A 296 -10.91 5.08 19.98
N VAL A 297 -11.60 3.96 19.75
CA VAL A 297 -13.05 3.86 19.99
C VAL A 297 -13.36 3.99 21.49
N ALA A 298 -12.58 3.35 22.36
CA ALA A 298 -12.76 3.46 23.80
C ALA A 298 -12.54 4.90 24.31
N GLU A 299 -11.51 5.60 23.80
CA GLU A 299 -11.25 7.01 24.13
C GLU A 299 -12.43 7.92 23.71
N MET A 300 -13.06 7.67 22.55
CA MET A 300 -14.23 8.42 22.10
C MET A 300 -15.51 8.14 22.90
N GLU A 301 -15.64 6.93 23.47
CA GLU A 301 -16.76 6.57 24.34
C GLU A 301 -16.63 7.21 25.73
N ASP A 302 -15.41 7.33 26.27
CA ASP A 302 -15.13 7.95 27.58
C ASP A 302 -15.33 9.48 27.55
N ASP A 303 -14.97 10.15 26.45
CA ASP A 303 -15.16 11.60 26.27
C ASP A 303 -16.64 12.02 26.10
N SER A 304 -17.56 11.06 25.94
CA SER A 304 -18.99 11.33 25.70
C SER A 304 -19.85 11.48 26.96
N ASP A 305 -19.28 11.22 28.15
CA ASP A 305 -20.00 11.26 29.43
C ASP A 305 -19.86 12.59 30.21
N ASP A 306 -18.95 13.49 29.79
CA ASP A 306 -18.71 14.78 30.48
C ASP A 306 -19.60 15.95 30.00
N ASP A 307 -20.48 15.74 29.01
CA ASP A 307 -21.45 16.72 28.50
C ASP A 307 -22.91 16.28 28.69
N LYS A 308 -23.24 15.69 29.85
CA LYS A 308 -24.65 15.64 30.28
C LYS A 308 -25.03 17.01 30.87
N PRO A 309 -25.93 17.80 30.24
CA PRO A 309 -26.42 19.01 30.87
C PRO A 309 -27.13 18.63 32.18
N ASP A 310 -26.73 19.26 33.27
CA ASP A 310 -27.40 19.22 34.57
C ASP A 310 -28.87 19.60 34.40
N LEU A 311 -29.72 18.59 34.23
CA LEU A 311 -31.18 18.73 34.32
C LEU A 311 -31.61 18.74 35.79
N VAL A 312 -31.14 19.74 36.56
CA VAL A 312 -31.80 20.15 37.80
C VAL A 312 -31.66 21.67 38.00
N SER A 313 -32.72 22.41 37.69
CA SER A 313 -33.30 23.50 38.51
C SER A 313 -34.12 24.44 37.64
N GLY A 314 -35.36 24.72 38.03
CA GLY A 314 -36.14 25.82 37.44
C GLY A 314 -37.59 25.51 37.04
N LEU A 315 -38.32 24.66 37.78
CA LEU A 315 -39.78 24.75 37.83
C LEU A 315 -40.17 25.26 39.23
N GLU A 316 -39.84 26.52 39.49
CA GLU A 316 -40.50 27.29 40.53
C GLU A 316 -41.72 28.01 39.93
N ASN A 317 -42.89 27.52 40.32
CA ASN A 317 -44.10 28.27 40.64
C ASN A 317 -44.24 29.69 40.10
N LYS A 318 -45.22 29.91 39.22
CA LYS A 318 -46.27 30.93 39.44
C LYS A 318 -47.62 30.44 38.89
N ALA A 319 -48.46 30.00 39.81
CA ALA A 319 -49.90 30.20 39.70
C ALA A 319 -50.20 31.56 40.34
N ASP A 320 -50.78 32.45 39.54
CA ASP A 320 -51.80 33.48 39.85
C ASP A 320 -51.90 34.44 38.66
#